data_AF-A0A520UC83-F1
#
_entry.id   AF-A0A520UC83-F1
#
_cell.length_a   1.000
_cell.length_b   1.000
_cell.length_c   1.000
_cell.angle_alpha   90.00
_cell.angle_beta   90.00
_cell.angle_gamma   90.00
#
_symmetry.space_group_name_H-M   'P 1'
#
loop_
_entity.id
_entity.type
_entity.pdbx_description
1 polymer ?
#
loop_
_entity_poly.entity_id
_entity_poly.type
_entity_poly.pdbx_seq_one_letter_code
_entity_poly.pdbx_strand_id
1 'polypeptide(L)'
;MRNFFFILIIISLLTSCDDGDVIITDFNFIGNNLKTCGGIGSYTFYNINNSFAAESISLVLETNDILFIENGINEYALNGTTYLVNYRKYDDDIDDDYFCSSIPPITPNVINEYFGASGLVQLTTTVIKDDNDGIIEDINSALDTDNDGLLDYYDNDDDGDNVPTINELGPDFLEGISEFPLDTDGDLIPDYLDVDDDNDSILTRYEDANGDLDPTNDLTISNIPDYLNENMTNNNTIDQYRIHTYRLTSDIELIINNLILINGTEQITKETMILGNQNNIIDGTVSLTPEF
;
A
#
# COMPACT_ATOMS: atom_id res chain seq x y z
N MET A 1 -68.96 3.08 -48.42
CA MET A 1 -67.59 2.54 -48.22
C MET A 1 -66.52 3.61 -48.45
N ARG A 2 -66.66 4.82 -47.90
CA ARG A 2 -65.68 5.92 -48.07
C ARG A 2 -65.13 6.45 -46.74
N ASN A 3 -65.79 6.11 -45.63
CA ASN A 3 -65.41 6.59 -44.29
C ASN A 3 -64.61 5.56 -43.49
N PHE A 4 -64.48 4.31 -43.97
CA PHE A 4 -63.67 3.28 -43.33
C PHE A 4 -62.19 3.30 -43.77
N PHE A 5 -61.88 3.90 -44.92
CA PHE A 5 -60.50 4.01 -45.41
C PHE A 5 -59.70 5.13 -44.71
N PHE A 6 -60.38 6.12 -44.13
CA PHE A 6 -59.73 7.18 -43.36
C PHE A 6 -59.31 6.73 -41.95
N ILE A 7 -59.96 5.72 -41.39
CA ILE A 7 -59.62 5.18 -40.06
C ILE A 7 -58.36 4.30 -40.13
N LEU A 8 -58.11 3.64 -41.26
CA LEU A 8 -56.91 2.81 -41.44
C LEU A 8 -55.62 3.61 -41.65
N ILE A 9 -55.71 4.86 -42.12
CA ILE A 9 -54.56 5.75 -42.37
C ILE A 9 -54.13 6.51 -41.10
N ILE A 10 -55.05 6.73 -40.15
CA ILE A 10 -54.73 7.40 -38.87
C ILE A 10 -54.00 6.47 -37.89
N ILE A 11 -54.16 5.15 -38.03
CA ILE A 11 -53.47 4.16 -37.17
C ILE A 11 -52.00 3.95 -37.59
N SER A 12 -51.59 4.32 -38.81
CA SER A 12 -50.19 4.21 -39.25
C SER A 12 -49.30 5.42 -38.86
N LEU A 13 -49.85 6.40 -38.15
CA LEU A 13 -49.13 7.55 -37.61
C LEU A 13 -48.78 7.40 -36.11
N LEU A 14 -49.08 6.24 -35.51
CA LEU A 14 -48.51 5.84 -34.23
C LEU A 14 -47.17 5.12 -34.48
N THR A 15 -46.28 5.79 -35.19
CA THR A 15 -44.88 5.39 -35.32
C THR A 15 -44.20 5.65 -33.98
N SER A 16 -43.71 4.57 -33.37
CA SER A 16 -42.62 4.49 -32.40
C SER A 16 -42.45 5.72 -31.49
N CYS A 17 -42.93 5.61 -30.24
CA CYS A 17 -42.13 6.17 -29.16
C CYS A 17 -40.81 5.40 -29.19
N ASP A 18 -39.80 5.99 -29.84
CA ASP A 18 -38.41 5.72 -29.54
C ASP A 18 -38.22 6.23 -28.11
N ASP A 19 -38.25 5.30 -27.16
CA ASP A 19 -38.11 5.57 -25.73
C ASP A 19 -36.64 5.91 -25.53
N GLY A 20 -36.29 7.16 -25.88
CA GLY A 20 -34.94 7.59 -26.22
C GLY A 20 -33.89 6.91 -25.38
N ASP A 21 -33.00 6.19 -26.04
CA ASP A 21 -31.94 5.40 -25.42
C ASP A 21 -31.34 6.18 -24.25
N VAL A 22 -31.36 5.56 -23.06
CA VAL A 22 -30.80 6.17 -21.86
C VAL A 22 -29.29 6.29 -22.07
N ILE A 23 -28.85 7.45 -22.56
CA ILE A 23 -27.44 7.76 -22.70
C ILE A 23 -26.85 7.79 -21.29
N ILE A 24 -25.88 6.90 -21.04
CA ILE A 24 -25.17 6.83 -19.77
C ILE A 24 -24.26 8.06 -19.69
N THR A 25 -24.77 9.13 -19.08
CA THR A 25 -24.02 10.39 -18.94
C THR A 25 -23.41 10.57 -17.56
N ASP A 26 -23.96 9.89 -16.56
CA ASP A 26 -23.57 10.04 -15.16
C ASP A 26 -22.98 8.73 -14.62
N PHE A 27 -21.76 8.82 -14.11
CA PHE A 27 -21.03 7.72 -13.49
C PHE A 27 -20.96 8.07 -12.02
N ASN A 28 -21.80 7.45 -11.19
CA ASN A 28 -21.91 7.80 -9.78
C ASN A 28 -21.18 6.77 -8.92
N PHE A 29 -19.86 6.76 -9.00
CA PHE A 29 -19.04 5.94 -8.11
C PHE A 29 -18.57 6.78 -6.93
N ILE A 30 -18.78 6.26 -5.72
CA ILE A 30 -18.31 6.92 -4.50
C ILE A 30 -16.80 6.67 -4.40
N GLY A 31 -16.02 7.74 -4.20
CA GLY A 31 -14.56 7.69 -4.17
C GLY A 31 -13.96 6.75 -3.12
N ASN A 32 -14.68 6.35 -2.08
CA ASN A 32 -14.14 5.52 -0.98
C ASN A 32 -14.61 4.05 -1.02
N ASN A 33 -15.05 3.55 -2.17
CA ASN A 33 -15.54 2.17 -2.33
C ASN A 33 -14.67 1.36 -3.31
N LEU A 34 -13.42 1.78 -3.54
CA LEU A 34 -12.50 0.99 -4.33
C LEU A 34 -12.17 -0.29 -3.56
N LYS A 35 -12.28 -1.40 -4.25
CA LYS A 35 -11.85 -2.71 -3.77
C LYS A 35 -10.86 -3.31 -4.75
N THR A 36 -10.08 -4.23 -4.22
CA THR A 36 -9.02 -4.92 -4.97
C THR A 36 -9.03 -6.40 -4.66
N CYS A 37 -8.68 -7.21 -5.64
CA CYS A 37 -8.33 -8.60 -5.45
C CYS A 37 -7.34 -9.06 -6.53
N GLY A 38 -6.79 -10.25 -6.34
CA GLY A 38 -5.65 -10.72 -7.12
C GLY A 38 -4.33 -10.35 -6.46
N GLY A 39 -3.26 -10.28 -7.25
CA GLY A 39 -1.91 -10.08 -6.76
C GLY A 39 -0.91 -10.05 -7.93
N ILE A 40 0.35 -10.38 -7.65
CA ILE A 40 1.40 -10.46 -8.66
C ILE A 40 0.91 -11.31 -9.85
N GLY A 41 1.03 -10.73 -11.05
CA GLY A 41 0.56 -11.30 -12.32
C GLY A 41 -0.77 -10.72 -12.80
N SER A 42 -1.69 -10.38 -11.89
CA SER A 42 -2.98 -9.76 -12.23
C SER A 42 -3.66 -9.16 -11.00
N TYR A 43 -3.77 -7.83 -10.98
CA TYR A 43 -4.55 -7.08 -10.00
C TYR A 43 -5.88 -6.65 -10.62
N THR A 44 -6.98 -6.86 -9.90
CA THR A 44 -8.32 -6.41 -10.31
C THR A 44 -8.82 -5.39 -9.30
N PHE A 45 -9.02 -4.16 -9.77
CA PHE A 45 -9.64 -3.08 -9.00
C PHE A 45 -11.06 -2.87 -9.48
N TYR A 46 -11.98 -2.59 -8.57
CA TYR A 46 -13.37 -2.38 -8.94
C TYR A 46 -14.10 -1.49 -7.95
N ASN A 47 -15.14 -0.82 -8.45
CA ASN A 47 -16.07 -0.03 -7.66
C ASN A 47 -17.49 -0.40 -8.10
N ILE A 48 -18.34 -0.74 -7.12
CA ILE A 48 -19.72 -1.20 -7.34
C ILE A 48 -20.67 -0.12 -6.84
N ASN A 49 -21.70 0.17 -7.63
CA ASN A 49 -22.81 1.02 -7.26
C ASN A 49 -24.14 0.27 -7.45
N ASN A 50 -24.64 -0.30 -6.36
CA ASN A 50 -25.86 -1.11 -6.28
C ASN A 50 -27.11 -0.29 -5.90
N SER A 51 -28.24 -0.97 -5.70
CA SER A 51 -29.60 -0.48 -5.36
C SER A 51 -30.46 -0.10 -6.56
N PHE A 52 -30.14 0.95 -7.30
CA PHE A 52 -30.95 1.40 -8.45
C PHE A 52 -30.17 1.47 -9.76
N ALA A 53 -28.83 1.49 -9.69
CA ALA A 53 -27.97 1.59 -10.86
C ALA A 53 -27.46 0.22 -11.33
N ALA A 54 -27.23 -0.72 -10.40
CA ALA A 54 -26.63 -2.02 -10.63
C ALA A 54 -25.46 -1.91 -11.63
N GLU A 55 -24.45 -1.12 -11.28
CA GLU A 55 -23.34 -0.79 -12.16
C GLU A 55 -21.98 -0.98 -11.49
N SER A 56 -20.96 -1.18 -12.30
CA SER A 56 -19.57 -1.25 -11.84
C SER A 56 -18.62 -0.62 -12.84
N ILE A 57 -17.51 -0.10 -12.34
CA ILE A 57 -16.30 0.09 -13.14
C ILE A 57 -15.19 -0.80 -12.57
N SER A 58 -14.45 -1.46 -13.46
CA SER A 58 -13.35 -2.35 -13.09
C SER A 58 -12.14 -2.05 -13.96
N LEU A 59 -10.96 -2.29 -13.38
CA LEU A 59 -9.66 -2.20 -14.02
C LEU A 59 -8.90 -3.49 -13.72
N VAL A 60 -8.41 -4.17 -14.74
CA VAL A 60 -7.42 -5.24 -14.56
C VAL A 60 -6.05 -4.72 -15.00
N LEU A 61 -5.06 -4.92 -14.14
CA LEU A 61 -3.65 -4.66 -14.39
C LEU A 61 -2.85 -5.97 -14.31
N GLU A 62 -2.49 -6.52 -15.46
CA GLU A 62 -1.54 -7.62 -15.54
C GLU A 62 -0.11 -7.09 -15.48
N THR A 63 0.51 -7.18 -14.31
CA THR A 63 1.92 -6.84 -14.08
C THR A 63 2.58 -7.87 -13.16
N ASN A 64 3.89 -8.08 -13.34
CA ASN A 64 4.70 -8.88 -12.43
C ASN A 64 5.36 -8.04 -11.32
N ASP A 65 5.15 -6.72 -11.34
CA ASP A 65 5.66 -5.83 -10.32
C ASP A 65 4.91 -6.07 -9.00
N ILE A 66 5.63 -5.96 -7.89
CA ILE A 66 5.03 -5.94 -6.56
C ILE A 66 4.50 -4.52 -6.34
N LEU A 67 3.18 -4.39 -6.22
CA LEU A 67 2.53 -3.11 -5.95
C LEU A 67 2.38 -2.84 -4.45
N PHE A 68 2.15 -1.57 -4.12
CA PHE A 68 1.74 -1.10 -2.79
C PHE A 68 2.81 -1.10 -1.69
N ILE A 69 4.06 -1.40 -2.03
CA ILE A 69 5.18 -1.48 -1.08
C ILE A 69 6.08 -0.23 -1.05
N GLU A 70 6.00 0.61 -2.09
CA GLU A 70 6.81 1.83 -2.20
C GLU A 70 5.94 3.05 -2.54
N ASN A 71 6.34 4.21 -2.04
CA ASN A 71 5.69 5.49 -2.35
C ASN A 71 5.85 5.83 -3.83
N GLY A 72 4.77 6.24 -4.48
CA GLY A 72 4.88 6.73 -5.85
C GLY A 72 3.62 6.67 -6.68
N ILE A 73 3.78 7.00 -7.96
CA ILE A 73 2.72 6.98 -8.97
C ILE A 73 3.15 6.03 -10.07
N ASN A 74 2.39 4.95 -10.25
CA ASN A 74 2.55 4.03 -11.37
C ASN A 74 1.54 4.37 -12.47
N GLU A 75 2.02 4.51 -13.70
CA GLU A 75 1.19 4.87 -14.85
C GLU A 75 1.00 3.69 -15.82
N TYR A 76 -0.24 3.41 -16.19
CA TYR A 76 -0.58 2.32 -17.11
C TYR A 76 -1.48 2.82 -18.24
N ALA A 77 -0.98 2.80 -19.47
CA ALA A 77 -1.77 3.13 -20.65
C ALA A 77 -2.67 1.95 -21.04
N LEU A 78 -3.99 2.17 -21.09
CA LEU A 78 -4.94 1.14 -21.47
C LEU A 78 -4.63 0.60 -22.88
N ASN A 79 -4.61 -0.72 -23.02
CA ASN A 79 -4.29 -1.41 -24.26
C ASN A 79 -5.35 -2.44 -24.68
N GLY A 80 -6.37 -2.65 -23.84
CA GLY A 80 -7.49 -3.56 -24.11
C GLY A 80 -7.16 -5.04 -23.95
N THR A 81 -5.94 -5.38 -23.52
CA THR A 81 -5.52 -6.76 -23.27
C THR A 81 -5.01 -6.97 -21.85
N THR A 82 -3.87 -6.37 -21.48
CA THR A 82 -3.24 -6.56 -20.17
C THR A 82 -3.65 -5.45 -19.19
N TYR A 83 -3.96 -4.27 -19.72
CA TYR A 83 -4.49 -3.13 -19.00
C TYR A 83 -5.85 -2.79 -19.60
N LEU A 84 -6.90 -3.25 -18.93
CA LEU A 84 -8.26 -3.22 -19.44
C LEU A 84 -9.20 -2.61 -18.41
N VAL A 85 -10.11 -1.77 -18.90
CA VAL A 85 -11.17 -1.17 -18.09
C VAL A 85 -12.49 -1.60 -18.67
N ASN A 86 -13.42 -1.98 -17.79
CA ASN A 86 -14.80 -2.25 -18.17
C ASN A 86 -15.73 -1.45 -17.29
N TYR A 87 -16.67 -0.75 -17.91
CA TYR A 87 -17.87 -0.28 -17.24
C TYR A 87 -19.02 -1.21 -17.62
N ARG A 88 -19.78 -1.68 -16.63
CA ARG A 88 -20.87 -2.63 -16.81
C ARG A 88 -22.12 -2.22 -16.06
N LYS A 89 -23.27 -2.52 -16.63
CA LYS A 89 -24.57 -2.56 -15.94
C LYS A 89 -25.09 -3.98 -15.89
N TYR A 90 -25.84 -4.28 -14.85
CA TYR A 90 -26.37 -5.60 -14.55
C TYR A 90 -27.89 -5.60 -14.42
N ASP A 91 -28.51 -6.77 -14.55
CA ASP A 91 -29.96 -6.94 -14.35
C ASP A 91 -30.38 -7.02 -12.87
N ASP A 92 -29.42 -7.16 -11.95
CA ASP A 92 -29.60 -7.14 -10.50
C ASP A 92 -28.29 -6.70 -9.81
N ASP A 93 -28.35 -6.41 -8.51
CA ASP A 93 -27.20 -6.00 -7.71
C ASP A 93 -26.13 -7.09 -7.64
N ILE A 94 -24.86 -6.70 -7.73
CA ILE A 94 -23.69 -7.60 -7.69
C ILE A 94 -22.91 -7.45 -6.37
N ASP A 95 -22.05 -8.39 -6.03
CA ASP A 95 -21.14 -8.27 -4.87
C ASP A 95 -19.68 -8.51 -5.25
N ASP A 96 -18.82 -8.61 -4.24
CA ASP A 96 -17.38 -8.78 -4.41
C ASP A 96 -17.02 -10.12 -5.10
N ASP A 97 -17.85 -11.15 -4.94
CA ASP A 97 -17.60 -12.45 -5.56
C ASP A 97 -17.65 -12.37 -7.09
N TYR A 98 -18.33 -11.35 -7.63
CA TYR A 98 -18.36 -11.10 -9.07
C TYR A 98 -16.96 -10.85 -9.67
N PHE A 99 -16.07 -10.22 -8.89
CA PHE A 99 -14.71 -9.88 -9.31
C PHE A 99 -13.66 -10.82 -8.72
N CYS A 100 -13.88 -11.32 -7.52
CA CYS A 100 -12.84 -11.98 -6.73
C CYS A 100 -12.98 -13.50 -6.62
N SER A 101 -14.04 -14.08 -7.18
CA SER A 101 -14.19 -15.53 -7.24
C SER A 101 -13.27 -16.16 -8.30
N SER A 102 -12.66 -17.30 -7.96
CA SER A 102 -11.93 -18.15 -8.92
C SER A 102 -12.80 -18.62 -10.10
N ILE A 103 -14.12 -18.67 -9.91
CA ILE A 103 -15.11 -18.95 -10.94
C ILE A 103 -16.10 -17.80 -10.92
N PRO A 104 -16.05 -16.87 -11.89
CA PRO A 104 -16.96 -15.75 -11.95
C PRO A 104 -18.43 -16.21 -11.95
N PRO A 105 -19.30 -15.60 -11.13
CA PRO A 105 -20.73 -15.84 -11.16
C PRO A 105 -21.31 -15.59 -12.56
N ILE A 106 -22.29 -16.38 -12.96
CA ILE A 106 -23.05 -16.17 -14.21
C ILE A 106 -24.30 -15.30 -14.01
N THR A 107 -24.61 -14.96 -12.76
CA THR A 107 -25.69 -14.06 -12.36
C THR A 107 -25.16 -13.12 -11.29
N PRO A 108 -25.58 -11.85 -11.26
CA PRO A 108 -26.42 -11.13 -12.25
C PRO A 108 -25.85 -11.09 -13.68
N ASN A 109 -26.72 -10.94 -14.69
CA ASN A 109 -26.33 -10.85 -16.10
C ASN A 109 -25.89 -9.43 -16.46
N VAL A 110 -24.88 -9.31 -17.32
CA VAL A 110 -24.47 -8.02 -17.90
C VAL A 110 -25.48 -7.60 -18.97
N ILE A 111 -26.10 -6.44 -18.80
CA ILE A 111 -27.07 -5.86 -19.75
C ILE A 111 -26.45 -4.78 -20.65
N ASN A 112 -25.41 -4.10 -20.16
CA ASN A 112 -24.61 -3.16 -20.94
C ASN A 112 -23.14 -3.29 -20.53
N GLU A 113 -22.24 -3.23 -21.51
CA GLU A 113 -20.80 -3.29 -21.30
C GLU A 113 -20.10 -2.29 -22.20
N TYR A 114 -19.22 -1.48 -21.62
CA TYR A 114 -18.34 -0.59 -22.35
C TYR A 114 -16.89 -0.94 -22.04
N PHE A 115 -16.09 -1.09 -23.09
CA PHE A 115 -14.67 -1.39 -23.01
C PHE A 115 -13.86 -0.10 -23.05
N GLY A 116 -12.82 -0.01 -22.22
CA GLY A 116 -11.84 1.06 -22.27
C GLY A 116 -11.00 0.97 -23.55
N ALA A 117 -11.28 1.85 -24.52
CA ALA A 117 -10.53 1.95 -25.77
C ALA A 117 -9.20 2.72 -25.60
N SER A 118 -9.18 3.68 -24.67
CA SER A 118 -7.98 4.44 -24.30
C SER A 118 -8.12 5.03 -22.90
N GLY A 119 -7.00 5.39 -22.29
CA GLY A 119 -6.91 6.06 -21.00
C GLY A 119 -5.53 5.87 -20.40
N LEU A 120 -5.14 6.75 -19.49
CA LEU A 120 -3.93 6.62 -18.69
C LEU A 120 -4.34 6.43 -17.23
N VAL A 121 -4.16 5.22 -16.72
CA VAL A 121 -4.33 4.89 -15.31
C VAL A 121 -3.17 5.49 -14.53
N GLN A 122 -3.47 6.14 -13.42
CA GLN A 122 -2.52 6.57 -12.40
C GLN A 122 -2.90 5.88 -11.09
N LEU A 123 -2.02 4.98 -10.64
CA LEU A 123 -2.08 4.33 -9.34
C LEU A 123 -1.12 5.08 -8.41
N THR A 124 -1.68 5.92 -7.55
CA THR A 124 -0.94 6.58 -6.48
C THR A 124 -0.91 5.64 -5.28
N THR A 125 0.28 5.37 -4.75
CA THR A 125 0.48 4.60 -3.51
C THR A 125 1.15 5.51 -2.50
N THR A 126 0.56 5.55 -1.29
CA THR A 126 1.18 6.14 -0.11
C THR A 126 1.55 5.03 0.85
N VAL A 127 2.78 5.03 1.33
CA VAL A 127 3.36 4.00 2.20
C VAL A 127 3.92 4.66 3.45
N ILE A 128 3.65 4.04 4.59
CA ILE A 128 4.24 4.36 5.88
C ILE A 128 4.95 3.09 6.37
N LYS A 129 6.24 3.24 6.70
CA LYS A 129 7.07 2.27 7.41
C LYS A 129 7.32 2.85 8.81
N ASP A 130 7.24 2.01 9.85
CA ASP A 130 7.30 2.41 11.26
C ASP A 130 7.76 1.22 12.11
N ASP A 131 9.03 1.21 12.53
CA ASP A 131 9.66 0.26 13.48
C ASP A 131 9.09 0.35 14.91
N ASN A 132 8.44 1.46 15.26
CA ASN A 132 7.98 1.78 16.61
C ASN A 132 9.12 1.80 17.66
N ASP A 133 10.30 2.27 17.28
CA ASP A 133 11.48 2.39 18.13
C ASP A 133 11.41 3.59 19.12
N GLY A 134 10.54 4.56 18.86
CA GLY A 134 10.35 5.75 19.70
C GLY A 134 11.05 7.01 19.20
N ILE A 135 11.82 6.95 18.11
CA ILE A 135 12.34 8.12 17.40
C ILE A 135 11.32 8.60 16.36
N ILE A 136 11.26 9.91 16.15
CA ILE A 136 10.46 10.49 15.05
C ILE A 136 11.43 11.03 14.02
N GLU A 137 11.51 10.34 12.90
CA GLU A 137 12.46 10.64 11.84
C GLU A 137 11.80 11.20 10.58
N ASP A 138 12.64 11.77 9.70
CA ASP A 138 12.20 12.18 8.38
C ASP A 138 12.12 10.97 7.46
N ILE A 139 10.90 10.59 7.07
CA ILE A 139 10.63 9.52 6.11
C ILE A 139 11.22 9.74 4.71
N ASN A 140 11.76 10.94 4.42
CA ASN A 140 12.48 11.25 3.18
C ASN A 140 14.00 11.24 3.37
N SER A 141 14.47 10.95 4.58
CA SER A 141 15.88 10.73 4.87
C SER A 141 16.38 9.52 4.10
N ALA A 142 17.65 9.57 3.71
CA ALA A 142 18.39 8.43 3.17
C ALA A 142 19.56 8.09 4.09
N LEU A 143 19.41 8.40 5.38
CA LEU A 143 20.34 8.00 6.43
C LEU A 143 20.17 6.50 6.66
N ASP A 144 21.31 5.85 6.82
CA ASP A 144 21.53 4.41 6.95
C ASP A 144 22.82 4.31 7.77
N THR A 145 22.68 4.39 9.09
CA THR A 145 23.80 4.64 10.01
C THR A 145 24.79 3.48 9.98
N ASP A 146 24.31 2.23 9.92
CA ASP A 146 25.14 1.03 9.89
C ASP A 146 25.43 0.47 8.47
N ASN A 147 24.74 0.96 7.44
CA ASN A 147 24.87 0.54 6.03
C ASN A 147 24.38 -0.90 5.74
N ASP A 148 23.41 -1.40 6.50
CA ASP A 148 22.83 -2.73 6.30
C ASP A 148 21.74 -2.78 5.19
N GLY A 149 21.32 -1.61 4.71
CA GLY A 149 20.34 -1.41 3.65
C GLY A 149 18.91 -1.13 4.12
N LEU A 150 18.65 -1.10 5.42
CA LEU A 150 17.53 -0.39 6.03
C LEU A 150 17.91 1.09 6.19
N LEU A 151 16.90 1.95 6.29
CA LEU A 151 17.16 3.37 6.59
C LEU A 151 16.64 3.59 8.00
N ASP A 152 17.34 4.38 8.80
CA ASP A 152 17.10 4.60 10.23
C ASP A 152 15.58 4.73 10.54
N TYR A 153 14.83 5.54 9.78
CA TYR A 153 13.38 5.74 9.96
C TYR A 153 12.46 4.49 9.90
N TYR A 154 12.97 3.34 9.46
CA TYR A 154 12.29 2.04 9.53
C TYR A 154 13.24 0.90 9.92
N ASP A 155 14.36 1.26 10.52
CA ASP A 155 15.31 0.39 11.18
C ASP A 155 14.98 0.38 12.69
N ASN A 156 15.27 -0.71 13.39
CA ASN A 156 15.02 -0.78 14.82
C ASN A 156 16.33 -1.02 15.61
N ASP A 157 17.47 -0.85 14.94
CA ASP A 157 18.88 -1.08 15.35
C ASP A 157 19.79 -0.17 14.51
N ASP A 158 19.59 1.15 14.56
CA ASP A 158 20.11 2.08 13.54
C ASP A 158 21.64 2.01 13.34
N ASP A 159 22.41 1.74 14.39
CA ASP A 159 23.86 1.55 14.34
C ASP A 159 24.32 0.09 14.20
N GLY A 160 23.36 -0.83 14.25
CA GLY A 160 23.55 -2.21 13.93
C GLY A 160 24.36 -2.97 14.96
N ASP A 161 24.33 -2.57 16.23
CA ASP A 161 25.14 -3.17 17.29
C ASP A 161 24.46 -4.35 18.01
N ASN A 162 23.25 -4.73 17.58
CA ASN A 162 22.37 -5.74 18.16
C ASN A 162 21.64 -5.33 19.44
N VAL A 163 21.71 -4.07 19.86
CA VAL A 163 20.83 -3.48 20.85
C VAL A 163 19.68 -2.78 20.12
N PRO A 164 18.43 -2.88 20.61
CA PRO A 164 17.34 -2.11 20.01
C PRO A 164 17.44 -0.62 20.28
N THR A 165 17.29 0.20 19.24
CA THR A 165 17.23 1.67 19.34
C THR A 165 16.36 2.12 20.53
N ILE A 166 15.17 1.52 20.71
CA ILE A 166 14.26 1.82 21.83
C ILE A 166 14.85 1.58 23.22
N ASN A 167 15.76 0.62 23.37
CA ASN A 167 16.46 0.30 24.60
C ASN A 167 17.56 1.33 24.93
N GLU A 168 18.06 2.04 23.92
CA GLU A 168 19.15 3.02 24.00
C GLU A 168 18.65 4.46 24.11
N LEU A 169 17.35 4.70 23.99
CA LEU A 169 16.82 6.06 24.13
C LEU A 169 16.92 6.58 25.58
N GLY A 170 16.97 5.67 26.55
CA GLY A 170 16.95 5.99 27.97
C GLY A 170 15.57 6.45 28.49
N PRO A 171 15.29 6.25 29.79
CA PRO A 171 13.96 6.47 30.35
C PRO A 171 13.53 7.95 30.35
N ASP A 172 14.48 8.89 30.56
CA ASP A 172 14.15 10.31 30.60
C ASP A 172 13.71 10.84 29.21
N PHE A 173 14.28 10.32 28.11
CA PHE A 173 13.83 10.66 26.76
C PHE A 173 12.44 10.08 26.48
N LEU A 174 12.26 8.77 26.76
CA LEU A 174 10.99 8.08 26.56
C LEU A 174 9.83 8.67 27.39
N GLU A 175 10.12 9.20 28.58
CA GLU A 175 9.15 9.91 29.43
C GLU A 175 8.94 11.38 29.03
N GLY A 176 9.70 11.89 28.04
CA GLY A 176 9.66 13.28 27.60
C GLY A 176 10.21 14.27 28.64
N ILE A 177 11.05 13.79 29.55
CA ILE A 177 11.77 14.57 30.56
C ILE A 177 13.02 15.22 29.92
N SER A 178 13.68 14.51 29.01
CA SER A 178 14.84 14.95 28.23
C SER A 178 14.47 15.13 26.75
N GLU A 179 15.10 16.09 26.08
CA GLU A 179 15.08 16.22 24.61
C GLU A 179 16.23 15.45 23.94
N PHE A 180 17.14 14.89 24.75
CA PHE A 180 18.31 14.14 24.30
C PHE A 180 18.18 12.67 24.72
N PRO A 181 18.39 11.71 23.80
CA PRO A 181 18.50 10.28 24.12
C PRO A 181 19.70 9.97 25.05
N LEU A 182 19.87 8.69 25.43
CA LEU A 182 21.01 8.25 26.23
C LEU A 182 22.32 8.48 25.45
N ASP A 183 23.38 8.75 26.21
CA ASP A 183 24.76 8.99 25.76
C ASP A 183 25.62 8.53 26.94
N THR A 184 26.00 7.26 26.92
CA THR A 184 26.55 6.53 28.07
C THR A 184 27.98 6.95 28.39
N ASP A 185 28.81 7.16 27.38
CA ASP A 185 30.21 7.58 27.53
C ASP A 185 30.40 9.12 27.56
N GLY A 186 29.40 9.88 27.10
CA GLY A 186 29.39 11.34 27.08
C GLY A 186 30.16 11.96 25.91
N ASP A 187 30.34 11.25 24.79
CA ASP A 187 31.07 11.72 23.62
C ASP A 187 30.25 12.59 22.64
N LEU A 188 28.95 12.73 22.91
CA LEU A 188 27.93 13.46 22.14
C LEU A 188 27.33 12.70 20.95
N ILE A 189 27.62 11.41 20.80
CA ILE A 189 26.89 10.47 19.96
C ILE A 189 25.90 9.74 20.88
N PRO A 190 24.59 9.78 20.60
CA PRO A 190 23.64 9.00 21.39
C PRO A 190 23.84 7.50 21.18
N ASP A 191 23.59 6.70 22.21
CA ASP A 191 23.82 5.25 22.23
C ASP A 191 23.25 4.55 20.97
N TYR A 192 22.00 4.82 20.58
CA TYR A 192 21.38 4.21 19.37
C TYR A 192 22.04 4.54 18.02
N LEU A 193 23.06 5.41 18.01
CA LEU A 193 23.87 5.77 16.84
C LEU A 193 25.37 5.53 17.09
N ASP A 194 25.73 4.82 18.16
CA ASP A 194 27.08 4.56 18.63
C ASP A 194 27.38 3.07 18.83
N VAL A 195 28.17 2.52 17.91
CA VAL A 195 28.55 1.09 17.94
C VAL A 195 29.46 0.68 19.11
N ASP A 196 29.89 1.61 19.98
CA ASP A 196 30.78 1.42 21.14
C ASP A 196 30.32 2.33 22.30
N ASP A 197 29.14 2.03 22.84
CA ASP A 197 28.38 2.83 23.83
C ASP A 197 29.16 3.28 25.09
N ASP A 198 30.15 2.51 25.51
CA ASP A 198 30.97 2.80 26.68
C ASP A 198 32.41 3.21 26.35
N ASN A 199 32.76 3.21 25.06
CA ASN A 199 34.01 3.65 24.47
C ASN A 199 35.24 2.95 25.06
N ASP A 200 35.10 1.65 25.37
CA ASP A 200 36.18 0.79 25.83
C ASP A 200 37.06 0.24 24.67
N SER A 201 36.67 0.54 23.42
CA SER A 201 37.26 0.05 22.16
C SER A 201 36.87 -1.38 21.75
N ILE A 202 35.80 -1.93 22.32
CA ILE A 202 35.12 -3.16 21.92
C ILE A 202 33.72 -2.75 21.49
N LEU A 203 33.34 -3.10 20.25
CA LEU A 203 31.99 -2.79 19.79
C LEU A 203 30.95 -3.45 20.69
N THR A 204 29.86 -2.76 21.00
CA THR A 204 28.72 -3.26 21.80
C THR A 204 28.31 -4.67 21.37
N ARG A 205 28.22 -4.89 20.05
CA ARG A 205 27.84 -6.19 19.46
C ARG A 205 28.79 -7.34 19.81
N TYR A 206 30.04 -7.04 20.15
CA TYR A 206 31.06 -8.01 20.54
C TYR A 206 31.10 -8.26 22.05
N GLU A 207 30.29 -7.54 22.81
CA GLU A 207 30.14 -7.72 24.25
C GLU A 207 28.98 -8.64 24.64
N ASP A 208 28.34 -9.28 23.64
CA ASP A 208 27.49 -10.45 23.83
C ASP A 208 28.37 -11.69 24.12
N ALA A 209 28.55 -11.95 25.41
CA ALA A 209 29.40 -13.00 25.96
C ALA A 209 28.89 -14.41 25.63
N ASN A 210 27.59 -14.56 25.36
CA ASN A 210 26.95 -15.85 25.19
C ASN A 210 26.62 -16.18 23.72
N GLY A 211 26.65 -15.18 22.84
CA GLY A 211 26.45 -15.27 21.40
C GLY A 211 24.99 -15.47 21.00
N ASP A 212 24.03 -14.95 21.77
CA ASP A 212 22.60 -15.05 21.46
C ASP A 212 22.03 -13.84 20.69
N LEU A 213 22.88 -12.92 20.27
CA LEU A 213 22.57 -11.68 19.56
C LEU A 213 21.75 -10.70 20.42
N ASP A 214 22.01 -10.69 21.73
CA ASP A 214 21.35 -9.82 22.70
C ASP A 214 22.35 -9.35 23.79
N PRO A 215 23.16 -8.31 23.52
CA PRO A 215 24.09 -7.74 24.50
C PRO A 215 23.40 -7.26 25.79
N THR A 216 22.10 -6.94 25.71
CA THR A 216 21.32 -6.36 26.82
C THR A 216 21.17 -7.27 28.03
N ASN A 217 21.39 -8.57 27.85
CA ASN A 217 21.18 -9.58 28.88
C ASN A 217 22.48 -10.09 29.54
N ASP A 218 23.65 -9.63 29.07
CA ASP A 218 24.94 -10.04 29.60
C ASP A 218 25.43 -9.11 30.71
N LEU A 219 25.55 -9.69 31.91
CA LEU A 219 25.81 -8.97 33.15
C LEU A 219 26.90 -9.68 33.97
N THR A 220 28.12 -9.19 33.93
CA THR A 220 29.21 -9.68 34.80
C THR A 220 29.25 -8.99 36.15
N ILE A 221 28.91 -7.70 36.22
CA ILE A 221 28.90 -6.91 37.45
C ILE A 221 27.59 -6.13 37.57
N SER A 222 26.83 -6.42 38.63
CA SER A 222 25.81 -5.52 39.21
C SER A 222 24.86 -4.77 38.25
N ASN A 223 23.89 -5.45 37.64
CA ASN A 223 22.70 -4.86 36.98
C ASN A 223 22.96 -3.79 35.89
N ILE A 224 24.19 -3.63 35.43
CA ILE A 224 24.56 -2.80 34.29
C ILE A 224 25.02 -3.78 33.20
N PRO A 225 24.40 -3.79 32.01
CA PRO A 225 24.87 -4.56 30.87
C PRO A 225 26.35 -4.35 30.62
N ASP A 226 27.04 -5.40 30.17
CA ASP A 226 28.49 -5.34 29.96
C ASP A 226 28.86 -4.23 28.96
N TYR A 227 28.05 -4.02 27.91
CA TYR A 227 28.24 -2.99 26.87
C TYR A 227 28.09 -1.54 27.31
N LEU A 228 27.62 -1.30 28.55
CA LEU A 228 27.46 0.04 29.12
C LEU A 228 28.48 0.29 30.24
N ASN A 229 29.61 -0.42 30.25
CA ASN A 229 30.55 -0.41 31.35
C ASN A 229 32.01 -0.58 30.89
N GLU A 230 32.70 0.55 30.72
CA GLU A 230 34.10 0.70 30.28
C GLU A 230 35.17 -0.18 30.98
N ASN A 231 34.81 -0.83 32.09
CA ASN A 231 35.69 -1.74 32.83
C ASN A 231 35.50 -3.21 32.45
N MET A 232 34.43 -3.53 31.74
CA MET A 232 34.24 -4.79 31.06
C MET A 232 35.10 -4.81 29.81
N THR A 233 35.50 -6.01 29.40
CA THR A 233 36.41 -6.20 28.24
C THR A 233 36.13 -7.56 27.59
N ASN A 234 34.90 -8.07 27.75
CA ASN A 234 34.51 -9.33 27.14
C ASN A 234 34.47 -9.12 25.63
N ASN A 235 35.06 -10.04 24.87
CA ASN A 235 35.08 -9.91 23.42
C ASN A 235 34.75 -11.25 22.79
N ASN A 236 33.63 -11.27 22.09
CA ASN A 236 33.13 -12.36 21.29
C ASN A 236 32.75 -11.81 19.91
N THR A 237 33.49 -12.17 18.87
CA THR A 237 33.21 -11.65 17.52
C THR A 237 31.87 -12.15 17.00
N ILE A 238 30.95 -11.22 16.79
CA ILE A 238 29.58 -11.43 16.31
C ILE A 238 29.35 -10.57 15.07
N ASP A 239 29.63 -11.15 13.91
CA ASP A 239 29.43 -10.53 12.60
C ASP A 239 28.06 -10.94 12.04
N GLN A 240 27.01 -10.65 12.82
CA GLN A 240 25.62 -11.01 12.53
C GLN A 240 24.67 -9.96 13.11
N TYR A 241 23.68 -9.59 12.32
CA TYR A 241 22.55 -8.78 12.75
C TYR A 241 21.44 -9.64 13.34
N ARG A 242 20.73 -9.10 14.33
CA ARG A 242 19.46 -9.66 14.81
C ARG A 242 18.34 -9.48 13.77
N ILE A 243 17.17 -10.03 14.08
CA ILE A 243 15.99 -9.84 13.24
C ILE A 243 15.45 -8.42 13.42
N HIS A 244 15.18 -7.76 12.30
CA HIS A 244 14.64 -6.43 12.20
C HIS A 244 13.15 -6.49 11.86
N THR A 245 12.37 -5.57 12.41
CA THR A 245 10.93 -5.50 12.19
C THR A 245 10.41 -4.09 12.11
N TYR A 246 9.58 -3.83 11.11
CA TYR A 246 8.81 -2.60 11.01
C TYR A 246 7.39 -2.89 10.53
N ARG A 247 6.45 -1.99 10.86
CA ARG A 247 5.08 -2.03 10.37
C ARG A 247 5.00 -1.33 9.03
N LEU A 248 4.48 -2.04 8.02
CA LEU A 248 4.20 -1.50 6.69
C LEU A 248 2.68 -1.30 6.56
N THR A 249 2.29 -0.04 6.34
CA THR A 249 0.91 0.30 5.96
C THR A 249 0.90 1.03 4.63
N SER A 250 -0.09 0.74 3.79
CA SER A 250 -0.24 1.46 2.53
C SER A 250 -1.68 1.74 2.15
N ASP A 251 -1.86 2.88 1.49
CA ASP A 251 -3.11 3.39 0.93
C ASP A 251 -2.93 3.61 -0.57
N ILE A 252 -4.02 3.49 -1.33
CA ILE A 252 -4.00 3.75 -2.78
C ILE A 252 -5.11 4.68 -3.24
N GLU A 253 -4.84 5.41 -4.32
CA GLU A 253 -5.83 6.13 -5.12
C GLU A 253 -5.66 5.76 -6.60
N LEU A 254 -6.78 5.50 -7.29
CA LEU A 254 -6.82 5.18 -8.71
C LEU A 254 -7.61 6.23 -9.49
N ILE A 255 -6.93 6.84 -10.46
CA ILE A 255 -7.49 7.80 -11.40
C ILE A 255 -7.19 7.34 -12.83
N ILE A 256 -8.11 7.56 -13.75
CA ILE A 256 -7.90 7.31 -15.18
C ILE A 256 -8.13 8.60 -15.94
N ASN A 257 -7.08 9.11 -16.57
CA ASN A 257 -7.13 10.31 -17.38
C ASN A 257 -7.43 9.98 -18.84
N ASN A 258 -8.21 10.83 -19.51
CA ASN A 258 -8.61 10.72 -20.91
C ASN A 258 -9.23 9.35 -21.26
N LEU A 259 -10.09 8.84 -20.38
CA LEU A 259 -10.78 7.58 -20.54
C LEU A 259 -11.80 7.66 -21.69
N ILE A 260 -11.67 6.77 -22.66
CA ILE A 260 -12.65 6.55 -23.72
C ILE A 260 -13.23 5.15 -23.54
N LEU A 261 -14.55 5.09 -23.35
CA LEU A 261 -15.33 3.87 -23.22
C LEU A 261 -16.16 3.66 -24.49
N ILE A 262 -16.16 2.44 -25.04
CA ILE A 262 -16.87 2.10 -26.28
C ILE A 262 -17.82 0.93 -26.10
N ASN A 263 -19.00 1.03 -26.71
CA ASN A 263 -19.95 -0.07 -26.90
C ASN A 263 -20.54 0.01 -28.31
N GLY A 264 -20.05 -0.83 -29.22
CA GLY A 264 -20.43 -0.77 -30.64
C GLY A 264 -20.08 0.58 -31.27
N THR A 265 -21.09 1.39 -31.59
CA THR A 265 -20.92 2.75 -32.15
C THR A 265 -20.98 3.85 -31.10
N GLU A 266 -21.37 3.52 -29.87
CA GLU A 266 -21.44 4.48 -28.78
C GLU A 266 -20.06 4.71 -28.16
N GLN A 267 -19.79 5.96 -27.82
CA GLN A 267 -18.56 6.38 -27.19
C GLN A 267 -18.87 7.33 -26.03
N ILE A 268 -18.26 7.05 -24.89
CA ILE A 268 -18.26 7.93 -23.73
C ILE A 268 -16.83 8.38 -23.47
N THR A 269 -16.64 9.67 -23.20
CA THR A 269 -15.31 10.23 -22.91
C THR A 269 -15.32 10.93 -21.56
N LYS A 270 -14.33 10.65 -20.73
CA LYS A 270 -14.09 11.30 -19.44
C LYS A 270 -12.65 11.82 -19.41
N GLU A 271 -12.49 13.12 -19.19
CA GLU A 271 -11.17 13.73 -19.02
C GLU A 271 -10.46 13.16 -17.79
N THR A 272 -11.19 13.01 -16.69
CA THR A 272 -10.72 12.36 -15.47
C THR A 272 -11.83 11.45 -14.94
N MET A 273 -11.49 10.20 -14.68
CA MET A 273 -12.34 9.21 -14.05
C MET A 273 -11.68 8.75 -12.76
N ILE A 274 -12.27 9.10 -11.61
CA ILE A 274 -11.81 8.61 -10.31
C ILE A 274 -12.43 7.22 -10.10
N LEU A 275 -11.60 6.17 -10.04
CA LEU A 275 -12.05 4.83 -9.70
C LEU A 275 -12.30 4.71 -8.18
N GLY A 276 -11.47 5.39 -7.39
CA GLY A 276 -11.62 5.54 -5.95
C GLY A 276 -10.30 5.40 -5.21
N ASN A 277 -10.38 5.31 -3.88
CA ASN A 277 -9.31 5.04 -2.95
C ASN A 277 -9.61 3.81 -2.11
N GLN A 278 -8.54 3.16 -1.65
CA GLN A 278 -8.60 2.06 -0.71
C GLN A 278 -7.51 2.25 0.33
N ASN A 279 -7.92 2.32 1.60
CA ASN A 279 -7.00 2.47 2.71
C ASN A 279 -6.59 1.09 3.26
N ASN A 280 -5.40 1.01 3.84
CA ASN A 280 -4.84 -0.20 4.44
C ASN A 280 -4.87 -1.39 3.47
N ILE A 281 -4.45 -1.17 2.21
CA ILE A 281 -4.33 -2.27 1.24
C ILE A 281 -3.25 -3.26 1.68
N ILE A 282 -2.20 -2.77 2.33
CA ILE A 282 -1.29 -3.52 3.18
C ILE A 282 -1.40 -2.94 4.60
N ASP A 283 -1.50 -3.81 5.59
CA ASP A 283 -1.32 -3.50 7.01
C ASP A 283 -0.73 -4.74 7.68
N GLY A 284 0.56 -4.71 7.96
CA GLY A 284 1.25 -5.84 8.54
C GLY A 284 2.68 -5.54 8.96
N THR A 285 3.27 -6.48 9.69
CA THR A 285 4.67 -6.43 10.11
C THR A 285 5.55 -7.09 9.05
N VAL A 286 6.61 -6.39 8.65
CA VAL A 286 7.71 -6.96 7.88
C VAL A 286 8.78 -7.41 8.87
N SER A 287 9.38 -8.57 8.60
CA SER A 287 10.51 -9.05 9.38
C SER A 287 11.60 -9.53 8.43
N LEU A 288 12.82 -9.06 8.63
CA LEU A 288 13.98 -9.41 7.83
C LEU A 288 15.24 -9.47 8.69
N THR A 289 16.28 -10.10 8.18
CA THR A 289 17.61 -10.04 8.78
C THR A 289 18.53 -9.44 7.72
N PRO A 290 19.12 -8.27 7.98
CA PRO A 290 20.08 -7.63 7.09
C PRO A 290 21.29 -8.52 6.79
N GLU A 291 21.97 -8.28 5.66
CA GLU A 291 23.20 -9.00 5.31
C GLU A 291 24.42 -8.21 5.84
N PHE A 292 25.32 -8.91 6.53
CA PHE A 292 26.62 -8.38 6.99
C PHE A 292 27.69 -8.42 5.88
#